data_AF-A0A2V7CB06-F1
#
_entry.id   AF-A0A2V7CB06-F1
#
_cell.length_a   1.000
_cell.length_b   1.000
_cell.length_c   1.000
_cell.angle_alpha   90.00
_cell.angle_beta   90.00
_cell.angle_gamma   90.00
#
_symmetry.space_group_name_H-M   'P 1'
#
loop_
_entity.id
_entity.type
_entity.pdbx_description
1 polymer ?
#
loop_
_entity_poly.entity_id
_entity_poly.type
_entity_poly.pdbx_seq_one_letter_code
_entity_poly.pdbx_strand_id
1 'polypeptide(L)'
;HVTALTPVYTGRAIVHGTFTHPSPIAALVYRGDAGRAPITHLAEQLDGRSIFGRPLETLDPAAIDDHADRLGVSVVVALDEDAPGLRGLDESVVFAKRAAPAPFVVYVRRAPVALPRPGPSGRWAVTVTAADRDAWVSTRTTYYPLWRAGVDGATIESRRGRFGDLEVRSNGSAATVELAYVAGAPEIASTIVSAVIAAAWLAAGAFRLYTWGGSKGPPRAAQTSGS
;
A
#
# COMPACT_ATOMS: atom_id res chain seq x y z
N HIS A 1 -22.96 -8.52 5.63
CA HIS A 1 -21.51 -8.26 5.45
C HIS A 1 -21.02 -7.89 4.02
N VAL A 2 -20.42 -6.70 3.79
CA VAL A 2 -19.51 -6.48 2.63
C VAL A 2 -18.19 -7.20 2.92
N THR A 3 -18.12 -8.45 2.47
CA THR A 3 -17.05 -9.38 2.85
C THR A 3 -15.71 -9.09 2.22
N ALA A 4 -15.68 -8.52 0.99
CA ALA A 4 -14.42 -8.20 0.34
C ALA A 4 -14.50 -7.14 -0.77
N LEU A 5 -13.46 -6.29 -0.82
CA LEU A 5 -13.10 -5.47 -1.98
C LEU A 5 -11.79 -6.01 -2.57
N THR A 6 -11.79 -6.44 -3.84
CA THR A 6 -10.62 -7.06 -4.48
C THR A 6 -10.13 -6.24 -5.70
N PRO A 7 -8.91 -5.66 -5.66
CA PRO A 7 -8.24 -5.09 -6.84
C PRO A 7 -7.69 -6.19 -7.76
N VAL A 8 -7.72 -5.98 -9.09
CA VAL A 8 -7.40 -7.04 -10.08
C VAL A 8 -5.93 -7.46 -10.10
N TYR A 9 -4.95 -6.61 -9.77
CA TYR A 9 -3.54 -6.97 -9.94
C TYR A 9 -2.60 -6.39 -8.88
N THR A 10 -2.57 -7.05 -7.72
CA THR A 10 -1.40 -7.10 -6.80
C THR A 10 -1.23 -8.47 -6.12
N GLY A 11 -1.93 -9.52 -6.57
CA GLY A 11 -1.84 -10.85 -5.94
C GLY A 11 -2.62 -10.98 -4.62
N ARG A 12 -3.95 -10.81 -4.66
CA ARG A 12 -4.88 -11.00 -3.52
C ARG A 12 -4.67 -10.03 -2.34
N ALA A 13 -4.50 -8.74 -2.61
CA ALA A 13 -4.66 -7.74 -1.56
C ALA A 13 -6.15 -7.44 -1.36
N ILE A 14 -6.74 -7.96 -0.29
CA ILE A 14 -8.12 -7.69 0.10
C ILE A 14 -8.15 -6.32 0.80
N VAL A 15 -8.96 -5.39 0.29
CA VAL A 15 -9.07 -4.00 0.79
C VAL A 15 -10.11 -3.87 1.93
N HIS A 16 -10.91 -4.93 2.15
CA HIS A 16 -11.90 -5.06 3.24
C HIS A 16 -12.18 -6.55 3.48
N GLY A 17 -12.41 -7.01 4.70
CA GLY A 17 -12.72 -8.42 5.02
C GLY A 17 -11.87 -8.94 6.18
N THR A 18 -11.94 -10.23 6.48
CA THR A 18 -11.28 -10.88 7.64
C THR A 18 -9.74 -10.82 7.65
N PHE A 19 -9.10 -10.27 6.61
CA PHE A 19 -7.65 -10.15 6.47
C PHE A 19 -7.22 -8.73 6.11
N THR A 20 -7.55 -7.76 6.95
CA THR A 20 -7.11 -6.37 6.73
C THR A 20 -5.82 -6.07 7.49
N HIS A 21 -4.73 -5.81 6.76
CA HIS A 21 -3.50 -5.27 7.35
C HIS A 21 -3.67 -3.78 7.64
N PRO A 22 -3.13 -3.25 8.77
CA PRO A 22 -3.15 -1.81 9.04
C PRO A 22 -2.43 -1.08 7.90
N SER A 23 -3.20 -0.38 7.07
CA SER A 23 -2.72 0.36 5.91
C SER A 23 -3.53 1.66 5.76
N PRO A 24 -3.01 2.68 5.06
CA PRO A 24 -3.79 3.90 4.79
C PRO A 24 -5.11 3.62 4.06
N ILE A 25 -5.15 2.57 3.23
CA ILE A 25 -6.38 2.11 2.57
C ILE A 25 -7.37 1.54 3.59
N ALA A 26 -6.91 0.71 4.54
CA ALA A 26 -7.77 0.21 5.62
C ALA A 26 -8.32 1.36 6.47
N ALA A 27 -7.50 2.37 6.76
CA ALA A 27 -7.92 3.56 7.50
C ALA A 27 -9.01 4.35 6.75
N LEU A 28 -8.85 4.52 5.43
CA LEU A 28 -9.88 5.11 4.56
C LEU A 28 -11.18 4.29 4.59
N VAL A 29 -11.08 2.98 4.41
CA VAL A 29 -12.24 2.08 4.38
C VAL A 29 -13.04 2.14 5.69
N TYR A 30 -12.39 2.11 6.84
CA TYR A 30 -13.10 2.06 8.12
C TYR A 30 -13.52 3.42 8.67
N ARG A 31 -12.74 4.47 8.42
CA ARG A 31 -13.01 5.80 9.02
C ARG A 31 -13.42 6.86 8.02
N GLY A 32 -13.26 6.61 6.73
CA GLY A 32 -13.39 7.64 5.69
C GLY A 32 -12.16 8.55 5.59
N ASP A 33 -11.09 8.28 6.35
CA ASP A 33 -9.84 9.06 6.33
C ASP A 33 -8.59 8.16 6.33
N ALA A 34 -7.76 8.31 5.30
CA ALA A 34 -6.46 7.69 5.14
C ALA A 34 -5.35 8.28 6.05
N GLY A 35 -5.70 9.12 7.02
CA GLY A 35 -4.81 9.75 7.99
C GLY A 35 -4.15 8.80 9.00
N ARG A 36 -3.24 9.33 9.82
CA ARG A 36 -2.38 8.54 10.74
C ARG A 36 -3.00 8.17 12.09
N ALA A 37 -4.24 8.59 12.36
CA ALA A 37 -4.90 8.23 13.61
C ALA A 37 -5.01 6.70 13.76
N PRO A 38 -5.24 6.15 14.97
CA PRO A 38 -5.49 4.72 15.13
C PRO A 38 -6.83 4.29 14.51
N ILE A 39 -6.91 3.03 14.07
CA ILE A 39 -8.18 2.35 13.78
C ILE A 39 -8.64 1.74 15.10
N THR A 40 -9.76 2.22 15.64
CA THR A 40 -10.24 1.85 16.99
C THR A 40 -11.38 0.84 16.98
N HIS A 41 -11.89 0.48 15.81
CA HIS A 41 -12.96 -0.50 15.62
C HIS A 41 -12.44 -1.72 14.88
N LEU A 42 -12.96 -2.89 15.26
CA LEU A 42 -12.70 -4.12 14.52
C LEU A 42 -13.48 -4.10 13.19
N ALA A 43 -12.93 -4.75 12.17
CA ALA A 43 -13.54 -4.80 10.83
C ALA A 43 -14.98 -5.38 10.89
N GLU A 44 -15.13 -6.44 11.68
CA GLU A 44 -16.35 -7.20 11.88
C GLU A 44 -17.47 -6.36 12.52
N GLN A 45 -17.12 -5.28 13.23
CA GLN A 45 -18.10 -4.35 13.81
C GLN A 45 -18.68 -3.38 12.77
N LEU A 46 -17.98 -3.18 11.66
CA LEU A 46 -18.34 -2.24 10.60
C LEU A 46 -18.87 -2.94 9.34
N ASP A 47 -18.51 -4.22 9.14
CA ASP A 47 -18.97 -5.06 8.02
C ASP A 47 -20.50 -5.01 7.87
N GLY A 48 -20.98 -4.64 6.68
CA GLY A 48 -22.43 -4.59 6.40
C GLY A 48 -23.15 -3.40 7.04
N ARG A 49 -22.43 -2.50 7.73
CA ARG A 49 -23.01 -1.28 8.34
C ARG A 49 -22.46 -0.01 7.71
N SER A 50 -21.15 0.07 7.52
CA SER A 50 -20.50 1.25 6.93
C SER A 50 -19.31 0.88 6.07
N ILE A 51 -19.01 1.73 5.10
CA ILE A 51 -17.76 1.70 4.31
C ILE A 51 -17.36 3.14 3.99
N PHE A 52 -16.06 3.38 3.89
CA PHE A 52 -15.49 4.73 3.74
C PHE A 52 -15.96 5.71 4.83
N GLY A 53 -16.15 5.20 6.05
CA GLY A 53 -16.66 5.99 7.19
C GLY A 53 -18.12 6.44 7.08
N ARG A 54 -18.87 5.96 6.07
CA ARG A 54 -20.27 6.30 5.83
C ARG A 54 -21.17 5.08 5.99
N PRO A 55 -22.36 5.20 6.59
CA PRO A 55 -23.33 4.11 6.59
C PRO A 55 -23.68 3.66 5.16
N LEU A 56 -23.82 2.35 4.94
CA LEU A 56 -24.06 1.77 3.60
C LEU A 56 -25.32 2.37 2.94
N GLU A 57 -26.37 2.56 3.72
CA GLU A 57 -27.64 3.13 3.30
C GLU A 57 -27.54 4.59 2.85
N THR A 58 -26.47 5.31 3.22
CA THR A 58 -26.23 6.71 2.87
C THR A 58 -25.25 6.89 1.71
N LEU A 59 -24.63 5.82 1.25
CA LEU A 59 -23.66 5.86 0.16
C LEU A 59 -24.40 5.92 -1.18
N ASP A 60 -24.43 7.13 -1.74
CA ASP A 60 -24.93 7.37 -3.07
C ASP A 60 -24.03 6.67 -4.13
N PRO A 61 -24.60 6.32 -5.30
CA PRO A 61 -23.85 5.62 -6.36
C PRO A 61 -22.60 6.38 -6.82
N ALA A 62 -22.66 7.71 -6.91
CA ALA A 62 -21.55 8.52 -7.39
C ALA A 62 -20.35 8.48 -6.43
N ALA A 63 -20.61 8.52 -5.12
CA ALA A 63 -19.58 8.37 -4.10
C ALA A 63 -18.93 6.97 -4.17
N ILE A 64 -19.72 5.90 -4.32
CA ILE A 64 -19.18 4.54 -4.46
C ILE A 64 -18.31 4.44 -5.70
N ASP A 65 -18.78 4.97 -6.83
CA ASP A 65 -18.08 4.91 -8.11
C ASP A 65 -16.74 5.66 -8.07
N ASP A 66 -16.69 6.83 -7.41
CA ASP A 66 -15.46 7.59 -7.22
C ASP A 66 -14.45 6.86 -6.32
N HIS A 67 -14.89 6.31 -5.19
CA HIS A 67 -14.01 5.52 -4.32
C HIS A 67 -13.49 4.26 -5.04
N ALA A 68 -14.38 3.58 -5.77
CA ALA A 68 -14.03 2.38 -6.53
C ALA A 68 -13.00 2.68 -7.63
N ASP A 69 -13.14 3.80 -8.35
CA ASP A 69 -12.17 4.18 -9.37
C ASP A 69 -10.81 4.50 -8.75
N ARG A 70 -10.78 5.28 -7.67
CA ARG A 70 -9.54 5.70 -6.98
C ARG A 70 -8.77 4.56 -6.36
N LEU A 71 -9.49 3.57 -5.83
CA LEU A 71 -8.89 2.37 -5.23
C LEU A 71 -8.66 1.24 -6.24
N GLY A 72 -9.10 1.40 -7.50
CA GLY A 72 -8.99 0.36 -8.51
C GLY A 72 -9.81 -0.89 -8.17
N VAL A 73 -10.96 -0.71 -7.50
CA VAL A 73 -11.87 -1.79 -7.13
C VAL A 73 -12.50 -2.37 -8.38
N SER A 74 -12.42 -3.69 -8.53
CA SER A 74 -12.94 -4.40 -9.69
C SER A 74 -14.12 -5.30 -9.38
N VAL A 75 -14.18 -5.78 -8.15
CA VAL A 75 -15.22 -6.66 -7.66
C VAL A 75 -15.57 -6.23 -6.24
N VAL A 76 -16.87 -6.12 -5.98
CA VAL A 76 -17.44 -6.00 -4.65
C VAL A 76 -18.19 -7.29 -4.35
N VAL A 77 -17.85 -7.91 -3.22
CA VAL A 77 -18.52 -9.13 -2.73
C VAL A 77 -19.20 -8.80 -1.41
N ALA A 78 -20.50 -9.05 -1.35
CA ALA A 78 -21.33 -8.89 -0.16
C ALA A 78 -22.18 -10.15 0.08
N LEU A 79 -22.95 -10.15 1.16
CA LEU A 79 -23.94 -11.18 1.44
C LEU A 79 -25.35 -10.71 1.07
N ASP A 80 -26.24 -11.64 0.78
CA ASP A 80 -27.65 -11.38 0.44
C ASP A 80 -28.42 -10.69 1.57
N GLU A 81 -28.07 -10.94 2.83
CA GLU A 81 -28.56 -10.22 4.01
C GLU A 81 -28.30 -8.70 3.98
N ASP A 82 -27.26 -8.23 3.28
CA ASP A 82 -27.00 -6.78 3.12
C ASP A 82 -27.75 -6.15 1.98
N ALA A 83 -28.41 -6.94 1.12
CA ALA A 83 -29.01 -6.45 -0.11
C ALA A 83 -29.84 -5.15 0.08
N PRO A 84 -30.60 -4.95 1.18
CA PRO A 84 -31.30 -3.68 1.43
C PRO A 84 -30.39 -2.44 1.47
N GLY A 85 -29.16 -2.57 1.98
CA GLY A 85 -28.17 -1.50 2.08
C GLY A 85 -27.29 -1.32 0.83
N LEU A 86 -27.38 -2.21 -0.16
CA LEU A 86 -26.54 -2.18 -1.37
C LEU A 86 -27.18 -1.44 -2.55
N ARG A 87 -28.25 -0.67 -2.31
CA ARG A 87 -28.95 0.09 -3.36
C ARG A 87 -28.02 0.96 -4.20
N GLY A 88 -27.01 1.58 -3.58
CA GLY A 88 -26.00 2.37 -4.30
C GLY A 88 -25.19 1.58 -5.33
N LEU A 89 -24.95 0.28 -5.09
CA LEU A 89 -24.29 -0.62 -6.03
C LEU A 89 -25.25 -1.16 -7.10
N ASP A 90 -26.51 -1.37 -6.75
CA ASP A 90 -27.54 -1.76 -7.72
C ASP A 90 -27.80 -0.64 -8.75
N GLU A 91 -27.70 0.63 -8.33
CA GLU A 91 -27.88 1.82 -9.17
C GLU A 91 -26.57 2.33 -9.82
N SER A 92 -25.42 1.74 -9.49
CA SER A 92 -24.11 2.14 -10.02
C SER A 92 -24.01 1.97 -11.54
N VAL A 93 -23.44 2.97 -12.22
CA VAL A 93 -23.11 2.88 -13.65
C VAL A 93 -21.77 2.17 -13.88
N VAL A 94 -20.91 2.11 -12.87
CA VAL A 94 -19.59 1.48 -12.94
C VAL A 94 -19.67 -0.03 -12.71
N PHE A 95 -20.61 -0.50 -11.90
CA PHE A 95 -20.75 -1.91 -11.54
C PHE A 95 -21.98 -2.58 -12.17
N ALA A 96 -21.88 -3.90 -12.35
CA ALA A 96 -22.98 -4.76 -12.73
C ALA A 96 -23.06 -5.94 -11.78
N LYS A 97 -24.25 -6.18 -11.23
CA LYS A 97 -24.55 -7.37 -10.44
C LYS A 97 -24.41 -8.62 -11.31
N ARG A 98 -23.75 -9.65 -10.81
CA ARG A 98 -23.54 -10.94 -11.49
C ARG A 98 -24.17 -12.06 -10.68
N ALA A 99 -24.58 -13.11 -11.39
CA ALA A 99 -25.02 -14.34 -10.74
C ALA A 99 -23.87 -14.92 -9.90
N ALA A 100 -24.19 -15.30 -8.67
CA ALA A 100 -23.27 -15.89 -7.71
C ALA A 100 -24.03 -16.94 -6.88
N PRO A 101 -23.36 -17.98 -6.38
CA PRO A 101 -23.97 -18.94 -5.47
C PRO A 101 -24.36 -18.24 -4.16
N ALA A 102 -25.51 -18.61 -3.60
CA ALA A 102 -25.92 -18.13 -2.29
C ALA A 102 -24.88 -18.51 -1.21
N PRO A 103 -24.69 -17.67 -0.17
CA PRO A 103 -25.38 -16.40 0.11
C PRO A 103 -24.72 -15.16 -0.53
N PHE A 104 -23.84 -15.34 -1.53
CA PHE A 104 -23.04 -14.24 -2.04
C PHE A 104 -23.78 -13.37 -3.05
N VAL A 105 -23.54 -12.06 -2.93
CA VAL A 105 -23.90 -11.06 -3.93
C VAL A 105 -22.61 -10.48 -4.50
N VAL A 106 -22.46 -10.54 -5.83
CA VAL A 106 -21.24 -10.11 -6.52
C VAL A 106 -21.55 -9.01 -7.50
N TYR A 107 -20.83 -7.89 -7.39
CA TYR A 107 -20.82 -6.81 -8.36
C TYR A 107 -19.47 -6.76 -9.06
N VAL A 108 -19.48 -6.76 -10.39
CA VAL A 108 -18.27 -6.72 -11.22
C VAL A 108 -18.24 -5.42 -11.99
N ARG A 109 -17.08 -4.75 -12.00
CA ARG A 109 -16.88 -3.51 -12.74
C ARG A 109 -17.12 -3.74 -14.23
N ARG A 110 -17.87 -2.85 -14.88
CA ARG A 110 -18.24 -2.95 -16.29
C ARG A 110 -17.05 -2.69 -17.21
N ALA A 111 -16.24 -1.70 -16.89
CA ALA A 111 -15.04 -1.35 -17.62
C ALA A 111 -13.77 -1.76 -16.84
N PRO A 112 -12.71 -2.21 -17.51
CA PRO A 112 -11.44 -2.47 -16.84
C PRO A 112 -10.86 -1.17 -16.28
N VAL A 113 -10.15 -1.29 -15.15
CA VAL A 113 -9.40 -0.18 -14.55
C VAL A 113 -7.91 -0.43 -14.72
N ALA A 114 -7.17 0.57 -15.19
CA ALA A 114 -5.74 0.47 -15.32
C ALA A 114 -5.11 0.49 -13.92
N LEU A 115 -4.41 -0.60 -13.58
CA LEU A 115 -3.65 -0.72 -12.34
C LEU A 115 -2.15 -0.66 -12.65
N PRO A 116 -1.34 -0.13 -11.72
CA PRO A 116 0.11 -0.22 -11.80
C PRO A 116 0.56 -1.67 -11.94
N ARG A 117 1.51 -1.90 -12.86
CA ARG A 117 2.13 -3.21 -13.07
C ARG A 117 3.62 -3.12 -12.82
N PRO A 118 4.22 -4.04 -12.05
CA PRO A 118 5.67 -4.08 -11.89
C PRO A 118 6.33 -4.43 -13.23
N GLY A 119 7.33 -3.66 -13.60
CA GLY A 119 8.23 -3.93 -14.72
C GLY A 119 9.52 -4.63 -14.27
N PRO A 120 10.34 -5.09 -15.22
CA PRO A 120 11.56 -5.86 -14.92
C PRO A 120 12.61 -5.10 -14.09
N SER A 121 12.60 -3.77 -14.15
CA SER A 121 13.54 -2.88 -13.46
C SER A 121 13.14 -2.54 -12.02
N GLY A 122 12.03 -3.12 -11.52
CA GLY A 122 11.44 -2.74 -10.24
C GLY A 122 10.63 -1.43 -10.29
N ARG A 123 10.61 -0.74 -11.44
CA ARG A 123 9.69 0.37 -11.72
C ARG A 123 8.33 -0.17 -12.06
N TRP A 124 7.27 0.54 -11.66
CA TRP A 124 5.90 0.19 -11.99
C TRP A 124 5.43 1.08 -13.14
N ALA A 125 4.56 0.56 -14.00
CA ALA A 125 3.95 1.33 -15.07
C ALA A 125 2.43 1.34 -14.90
N VAL A 126 1.80 2.51 -15.04
CA VAL A 126 0.35 2.67 -15.03
C VAL A 126 -0.09 3.56 -16.19
N THR A 127 -1.09 3.13 -16.92
CA THR A 127 -1.73 3.97 -17.94
C THR A 127 -2.71 4.90 -17.26
N VAL A 128 -2.44 6.20 -17.35
CA VAL A 128 -3.33 7.26 -16.89
C VAL A 128 -4.14 7.74 -18.09
N THR A 129 -5.46 7.75 -17.94
CA THR A 129 -6.38 8.23 -18.99
C THR A 129 -6.26 9.74 -19.14
N ALA A 130 -6.57 10.24 -20.35
CA ALA A 130 -6.62 11.67 -20.58
C ALA A 130 -7.60 12.34 -19.59
N ALA A 131 -7.13 13.41 -18.96
CA ALA A 131 -7.90 14.32 -18.14
C ALA A 131 -7.50 15.74 -18.53
N ASP A 132 -8.21 16.75 -18.04
CA ASP A 132 -7.86 18.15 -18.30
C ASP A 132 -6.38 18.42 -17.97
N ARG A 133 -5.77 19.33 -18.73
CA ARG A 133 -4.39 19.75 -18.44
C ARG A 133 -4.32 20.28 -17.01
N ASP A 134 -3.25 19.92 -16.30
CA ASP A 134 -3.03 20.25 -14.89
C ASP A 134 -3.98 19.58 -13.89
N ALA A 135 -4.92 18.75 -14.35
CA ALA A 135 -5.74 17.94 -13.46
C ALA A 135 -4.89 16.90 -12.73
N TRP A 136 -5.29 16.61 -11.49
CA TRP A 136 -4.66 15.57 -10.70
C TRP A 136 -5.36 14.24 -10.92
N VAL A 137 -4.60 13.24 -11.36
CA VAL A 137 -5.13 11.92 -11.70
C VAL A 137 -4.52 10.86 -10.80
N SER A 138 -5.37 9.98 -10.28
CA SER A 138 -4.93 8.88 -9.44
C SER A 138 -4.11 7.86 -10.21
N THR A 139 -3.00 7.44 -9.63
CA THR A 139 -2.24 6.27 -10.06
C THR A 139 -2.79 4.98 -9.45
N ARG A 140 -3.82 5.07 -8.59
CA ARG A 140 -4.41 3.93 -7.85
C ARG A 140 -3.41 3.17 -6.98
N THR A 141 -2.34 3.87 -6.59
CA THR A 141 -1.32 3.42 -5.66
C THR A 141 -1.42 4.25 -4.39
N THR A 142 -1.16 3.68 -3.22
CA THR A 142 -1.05 4.46 -1.98
C THR A 142 0.10 5.47 -2.06
N TYR A 143 -0.15 6.70 -1.64
CA TYR A 143 0.88 7.74 -1.58
C TYR A 143 1.93 7.41 -0.51
N TYR A 144 3.19 7.54 -0.93
CA TYR A 144 4.37 7.59 -0.08
C TYR A 144 5.33 8.65 -0.63
N PRO A 145 6.00 9.43 0.23
CA PRO A 145 6.92 10.49 -0.21
C PRO A 145 8.11 10.01 -1.07
N LEU A 146 8.38 8.70 -1.06
CA LEU A 146 9.47 8.07 -1.83
C LEU A 146 9.09 7.69 -3.26
N TRP A 147 7.81 7.77 -3.60
CA TRP A 147 7.38 7.60 -4.98
C TRP A 147 7.89 8.76 -5.84
N ARG A 148 8.38 8.40 -7.02
CA ARG A 148 8.75 9.32 -8.10
C ARG A 148 7.99 8.90 -9.34
N ALA A 149 7.27 9.83 -9.94
CA ALA A 149 6.52 9.60 -11.16
C ALA A 149 7.25 10.22 -12.36
N GLY A 150 7.19 9.57 -13.51
CA GLY A 150 7.73 10.11 -14.75
C GLY A 150 6.99 9.64 -16.00
N VAL A 151 7.13 10.40 -17.08
CA VAL A 151 6.60 10.10 -18.42
C VAL A 151 7.72 10.36 -19.41
N ASP A 152 7.99 9.39 -20.30
CA ASP A 152 9.04 9.48 -21.32
C ASP A 152 10.41 9.93 -20.76
N GLY A 153 10.75 9.43 -19.56
CA GLY A 153 11.99 9.75 -18.86
C GLY A 153 12.01 11.09 -18.10
N ALA A 154 11.00 11.95 -18.27
CA ALA A 154 10.87 13.20 -17.53
C ALA A 154 10.07 13.00 -16.23
N THR A 155 10.58 13.53 -15.11
CA THR A 155 9.86 13.52 -13.83
C THR A 155 8.63 14.42 -13.92
N ILE A 156 7.50 13.94 -13.41
CA ILE A 156 6.25 14.69 -13.31
C ILE A 156 5.87 14.96 -11.86
N GLU A 157 5.09 16.02 -11.65
CA GLU A 157 4.63 16.40 -10.31
C GLU A 157 3.69 15.32 -9.74
N SER A 158 3.89 15.00 -8.47
CA SER A 158 3.07 14.04 -7.74
C SER A 158 2.72 14.55 -6.36
N ARG A 159 1.54 14.18 -5.85
CA ARG A 159 1.08 14.56 -4.51
C ARG A 159 0.25 13.47 -3.85
N ARG A 160 -0.05 13.68 -2.56
CA ARG A 160 -1.05 12.90 -1.84
C ARG A 160 -2.45 13.39 -2.20
N GLY A 161 -3.27 12.50 -2.78
CA GLY A 161 -4.69 12.72 -3.02
C GLY A 161 -5.51 12.65 -1.73
N ARG A 162 -6.78 13.07 -1.82
CA ARG A 162 -7.71 13.08 -0.67
C ARG A 162 -7.94 11.69 -0.07
N PHE A 163 -7.85 10.64 -0.88
CA PHE A 163 -8.02 9.25 -0.46
C PHE A 163 -6.72 8.61 0.01
N GLY A 164 -5.64 9.39 0.12
CA GLY A 164 -4.31 8.86 0.41
C GLY A 164 -3.67 8.13 -0.76
N ASP A 165 -4.27 8.22 -1.96
CA ASP A 165 -3.69 7.75 -3.21
C ASP A 165 -2.60 8.70 -3.72
N LEU A 166 -1.66 8.16 -4.50
CA LEU A 166 -0.66 8.93 -5.24
C LEU A 166 -1.33 9.50 -6.49
N GLU A 167 -1.44 10.82 -6.52
CA GLU A 167 -1.91 11.56 -7.70
C GLU A 167 -0.71 12.11 -8.47
N VAL A 168 -0.85 12.15 -9.80
CA VAL A 168 0.10 12.77 -10.71
C VAL A 168 -0.58 13.84 -11.55
N ARG A 169 0.20 14.84 -11.97
CA ARG A 169 -0.33 15.96 -12.75
C ARG A 169 -0.46 15.57 -14.24
N SER A 170 -1.67 15.72 -14.78
CA SER A 170 -2.01 15.45 -16.18
C SER A 170 -1.41 16.51 -17.11
N ASN A 171 -0.93 16.08 -18.28
CA ASN A 171 -0.52 16.96 -19.37
C ASN A 171 -1.64 17.23 -20.39
N GLY A 172 -2.85 16.68 -20.18
CA GLY A 172 -3.98 16.78 -21.11
C GLY A 172 -4.15 15.56 -22.02
N SER A 173 -3.28 14.55 -21.94
CA SER A 173 -3.31 13.37 -22.81
C SER A 173 -3.17 12.09 -22.00
N ALA A 174 -3.66 10.98 -22.56
CA ALA A 174 -3.40 9.68 -21.97
C ALA A 174 -1.88 9.39 -22.04
N ALA A 175 -1.32 8.90 -20.95
CA ALA A 175 0.11 8.65 -20.85
C ALA A 175 0.39 7.40 -20.02
N THR A 176 1.50 6.72 -20.33
CA THR A 176 2.05 5.70 -19.44
C THR A 176 2.97 6.38 -18.45
N VAL A 177 2.59 6.34 -17.17
CA VAL A 177 3.36 6.90 -16.07
C VAL A 177 4.19 5.79 -15.46
N GLU A 178 5.50 6.01 -15.41
CA GLU A 178 6.43 5.19 -14.64
C GLU A 178 6.47 5.65 -13.19
N LEU A 179 6.41 4.71 -12.26
CA LEU A 179 6.51 4.94 -10.83
C LEU A 179 7.75 4.21 -10.30
N ALA A 180 8.65 4.94 -9.66
CA ALA A 180 9.82 4.39 -9.01
C ALA A 180 9.78 4.71 -7.52
N TYR A 181 10.03 3.69 -6.70
CA TYR A 181 10.23 3.88 -5.27
C TYR A 181 11.73 4.13 -5.02
N VAL A 182 12.09 5.37 -4.69
CA VAL A 182 13.49 5.77 -4.55
C VAL A 182 13.75 6.19 -3.11
N ALA A 183 14.82 5.68 -2.52
CA ALA A 183 15.25 6.07 -1.17
C ALA A 183 15.40 7.59 -1.07
N GLY A 184 14.81 8.18 -0.03
CA GLY A 184 14.93 9.60 0.26
C GLY A 184 16.21 9.90 1.03
N ALA A 185 16.45 11.19 1.28
CA ALA A 185 17.59 11.62 2.08
C ALA A 185 17.64 10.95 3.48
N PRO A 186 16.52 10.78 4.21
CA PRO A 186 16.52 10.08 5.50
C PRO A 186 16.94 8.61 5.40
N GLU A 187 16.46 7.89 4.39
CA GLU A 187 16.78 6.48 4.16
C GLU A 187 18.25 6.29 3.74
N ILE A 188 18.78 7.22 2.94
CA ILE A 188 20.20 7.23 2.58
C ILE A 188 21.05 7.51 3.83
N ALA A 189 20.69 8.52 4.61
CA ALA A 189 21.41 8.89 5.82
C ALA A 189 21.41 7.76 6.87
N SER A 190 20.27 7.11 7.08
CA SER A 190 20.17 5.99 8.02
C SER A 190 21.03 4.80 7.56
N THR A 191 21.04 4.50 6.26
CA THR A 191 21.90 3.45 5.69
C THR A 191 23.38 3.74 5.95
N ILE A 192 23.83 4.98 5.74
CA ILE A 192 25.22 5.40 6.01
C ILE A 192 25.55 5.25 7.49
N VAL A 193 24.69 5.75 8.39
CA VAL A 193 24.90 5.67 9.84
C VAL A 193 24.96 4.21 10.29
N SER A 194 24.06 3.35 9.81
CA SER A 194 24.07 1.92 10.12
C SER A 194 25.37 1.26 9.64
N ALA A 195 25.86 1.58 8.45
CA ALA A 195 27.12 1.06 7.92
C ALA A 195 28.32 1.50 8.78
N VAL A 196 28.36 2.76 9.20
CA VAL A 196 29.42 3.30 10.07
C VAL A 196 29.41 2.61 11.44
N ILE A 197 28.25 2.44 12.05
CA ILE A 197 28.11 1.75 13.34
C ILE A 197 28.55 0.29 13.22
N ALA A 198 28.11 -0.42 12.17
CA ALA A 198 28.51 -1.80 11.93
C ALA A 198 30.02 -1.93 11.73
N ALA A 199 30.64 -1.05 10.95
CA ALA A 199 32.09 -1.03 10.73
C ALA A 199 32.86 -0.77 12.03
N ALA A 200 32.41 0.21 12.84
CA ALA A 200 33.02 0.50 14.14
C ALA A 200 32.91 -0.70 15.09
N TRP A 201 31.77 -1.39 15.09
CA TRP A 201 31.54 -2.58 15.92
C TRP A 201 32.46 -3.75 15.52
N LEU A 202 32.59 -4.00 14.20
CA LEU A 202 33.51 -5.01 13.67
C LEU A 202 34.97 -4.68 14.00
N ALA A 203 35.39 -3.42 13.86
CA ALA A 203 36.74 -2.99 14.19
C ALA A 203 37.04 -3.15 15.69
N ALA A 204 36.11 -2.78 16.56
CA ALA A 204 36.24 -2.96 18.00
C ALA A 204 36.30 -4.45 18.39
N GLY A 205 35.48 -5.30 17.76
CA GLY A 205 35.50 -6.75 17.94
C GLY A 205 36.84 -7.37 17.50
N ALA A 206 37.34 -6.99 16.33
CA ALA A 206 38.63 -7.43 15.82
C ALA A 206 39.80 -6.99 16.73
N PHE A 207 39.75 -5.75 17.23
CA PHE A 207 40.76 -5.23 18.16
C PHE A 207 40.75 -6.00 19.50
N ARG A 208 39.57 -6.34 20.03
CA ARG A 208 39.45 -7.18 21.24
C ARG A 208 39.99 -8.58 21.01
N LEU A 209 39.70 -9.21 19.87
CA LEU A 209 40.21 -10.55 19.54
C LEU A 209 41.74 -10.55 19.36
N TYR A 210 42.29 -9.51 18.72
CA TYR A 210 43.74 -9.36 18.55
C TYR A 210 44.47 -9.19 19.89
N THR A 211 43.96 -8.33 20.76
CA THR A 211 44.57 -8.07 22.08
C THR A 211 44.45 -9.26 23.04
N TRP A 212 43.42 -10.10 22.91
CA TRP A 212 43.27 -11.33 23.72
C TRP A 212 44.07 -12.52 23.18
N GLY A 213 44.23 -12.64 21.85
CA GLY A 213 45.07 -13.66 21.22
C GLY A 213 46.58 -13.46 21.43
N GLY A 214 47.00 -12.25 21.80
CA GLY A 214 48.40 -11.91 22.09
C GLY A 214 48.91 -12.38 23.47
N SER A 215 48.04 -12.84 24.39
CA SER A 215 48.44 -13.30 25.71
C SER A 215 48.61 -14.83 25.79
N LYS A 216 49.51 -15.41 25.00
CA LYS A 216 50.10 -16.71 25.35
C LYS A 216 51.47 -16.46 25.99
N GLY A 217 51.45 -16.25 27.31
CA GLY A 217 52.68 -16.25 28.12
C GLY A 217 53.35 -17.63 28.08
N PRO A 218 54.70 -17.70 28.17
CA PRO A 218 55.42 -18.96 28.06
C PRO A 218 55.09 -19.92 29.22
N PRO A 219 55.18 -21.24 29.00
CA PRO A 219 54.89 -22.22 30.05
C PRO A 219 55.89 -22.07 31.20
N ARG A 220 55.38 -21.94 32.43
CA ARG A 220 56.20 -21.92 33.65
C ARG A 220 56.89 -23.28 33.82
N ALA A 221 58.22 -23.26 33.82
CA ALA A 221 59.03 -24.41 34.21
C ALA A 221 58.76 -24.76 35.68
N ALA A 222 58.49 -26.04 35.94
CA ALA A 222 58.36 -26.59 37.28
C ALA A 222 59.72 -26.53 37.99
N GLN A 223 59.80 -25.82 39.11
CA GLN A 223 60.92 -25.91 40.05
C GLN A 223 60.68 -27.09 40.98
N THR A 224 61.56 -28.08 40.90
CA THR A 224 61.75 -29.15 41.88
C THR A 224 62.46 -28.58 43.12
N SER A 225 61.84 -28.69 44.28
CA SER A 225 62.45 -28.40 45.59
C SER A 225 63.46 -29.50 45.95
N GLY A 226 64.65 -29.08 46.41
CA GLY A 226 65.74 -29.95 46.83
C GLY A 226 65.55 -30.60 48.21
N SER A 227 66.43 -31.57 48.47
CA SER A 227 66.77 -32.16 49.76
C SER A 227 67.57 -31.21 50.65
#